data_AF-A0A956WQ58-F1
#
_entry.id   AF-A0A956WQ58-F1
#
_cell.length_a   1.000
_cell.length_b   1.000
_cell.length_c   1.000
_cell.angle_alpha   90.00
_cell.angle_beta   90.00
_cell.angle_gamma   90.00
#
_symmetry.space_group_name_H-M   'P 1'
#
loop_
_entity.id
_entity.type
_entity.pdbx_description
1 polymer ?
#
loop_
_entity_poly.entity_id
_entity_poly.type
_entity_poly.pdbx_seq_one_letter_code
_entity_poly.pdbx_strand_id
1 'polypeptide(L)'
;MDATNASHIMASMSAPTFTTRPRVVHIVLWGVLCLALWNLGQAVALFVQLGGLAELSLMPDPRWRLAMALVWSVLFFAAAFLLWQRDLRRWPLIPLLLAVYGVYGLGIMIAFSNLRPAMLPVFVYVVFGIYSIWAVRKATAGNISHPR
;
A
#
# COMPACT_ATOMS: atom_id res chain seq x y z
N MET A 1 28.95 21.34 -53.37
CA MET A 1 29.39 20.90 -52.02
C MET A 1 28.36 21.45 -51.06
N ASP A 2 27.25 20.70 -50.91
CA ASP A 2 26.03 21.20 -50.32
C ASP A 2 25.93 20.81 -48.84
N ALA A 3 25.73 21.83 -48.01
CA ALA A 3 25.57 21.78 -46.56
C ALA A 3 24.29 21.05 -46.08
N THR A 4 23.52 20.46 -47.00
CA THR A 4 22.21 19.85 -46.76
C THR A 4 22.26 18.48 -46.10
N ASN A 5 23.43 17.85 -46.01
CA ASN A 5 23.59 16.53 -45.39
C ASN A 5 23.90 16.60 -43.88
N ALA A 6 24.22 17.77 -43.34
CA ALA A 6 24.52 17.93 -41.90
C ALA A 6 23.25 17.99 -41.03
N SER A 7 22.09 18.34 -41.59
CA SER A 7 20.83 18.47 -40.86
C SER A 7 20.13 17.13 -40.57
N HIS A 8 20.51 16.05 -41.25
CA HIS A 8 19.96 14.71 -41.00
C HIS A 8 20.72 13.90 -39.93
N ILE A 9 21.90 14.37 -39.51
CA ILE A 9 22.74 13.72 -38.46
C ILE A 9 22.46 14.29 -37.06
N MET A 10 21.59 15.30 -36.95
CA MET A 10 20.82 15.51 -35.71
C MET A 10 19.67 14.49 -35.69
N ALA A 11 19.96 13.19 -35.73
CA ALA A 11 19.97 12.40 -34.50
C ALA A 11 19.06 13.08 -33.47
N SER A 12 17.75 12.85 -33.50
CA SER A 12 17.14 11.72 -32.77
C SER A 12 17.83 11.44 -31.43
N MET A 13 18.30 12.48 -30.74
CA MET A 13 18.32 12.55 -29.30
C MET A 13 16.87 12.48 -28.84
N SER A 14 16.25 11.30 -29.01
CA SER A 14 15.20 10.81 -28.15
C SER A 14 15.80 10.84 -26.76
N ALA A 15 15.66 11.99 -26.11
CA ALA A 15 15.90 12.13 -24.69
C ALA A 15 15.19 10.94 -24.06
N PRO A 16 15.87 10.11 -23.25
CA PRO A 16 15.17 9.08 -22.51
C PRO A 16 14.08 9.81 -21.74
N THR A 17 12.82 9.61 -22.15
CA THR A 17 11.69 10.09 -21.40
C THR A 17 11.71 9.30 -20.11
N PHE A 18 12.47 9.79 -19.14
CA PHE A 18 12.36 9.39 -17.76
C PHE A 18 10.90 9.62 -17.43
N THR A 19 10.14 8.53 -17.50
CA THR A 19 8.73 8.54 -17.16
C THR A 19 8.73 8.63 -15.65
N THR A 20 8.88 9.85 -15.15
CA THR A 20 9.01 10.15 -13.75
C THR A 20 7.78 9.58 -13.08
N ARG A 21 8.00 8.59 -12.22
CA ARG A 21 6.91 7.88 -11.55
C ARG A 21 6.08 8.91 -10.79
N PRO A 22 4.75 8.98 -10.96
CA PRO A 22 3.95 10.00 -10.31
C PRO A 22 4.20 9.97 -8.81
N ARG A 23 4.48 11.13 -8.18
CA ARG A 23 4.79 11.24 -6.73
C ARG A 23 3.75 10.51 -5.86
N VAL A 24 2.51 10.50 -6.33
CA VAL A 24 1.38 9.81 -5.70
C VAL A 24 1.63 8.29 -5.52
N VAL A 25 2.25 7.61 -6.49
CA VAL A 25 2.54 6.17 -6.42
C VAL A 25 3.57 5.87 -5.33
N HIS A 26 4.55 6.75 -5.16
CA HIS A 26 5.54 6.61 -4.09
C HIS A 26 4.88 6.75 -2.71
N ILE A 27 3.93 7.66 -2.55
CA ILE A 27 3.20 7.82 -1.28
C ILE A 27 2.41 6.56 -0.96
N VAL A 28 1.69 5.99 -1.93
CA VAL A 28 0.94 4.73 -1.73
C VAL A 28 1.90 3.56 -1.44
N LEU A 29 3.02 3.46 -2.16
CA LEU A 29 4.04 2.43 -1.93
C LEU A 29 4.59 2.50 -0.50
N TRP A 30 4.99 3.68 -0.05
CA TRP A 30 5.51 3.87 1.31
C TRP A 30 4.44 3.59 2.36
N GLY A 31 3.20 4.05 2.16
CA GLY A 31 2.11 3.75 3.08
C GLY A 31 1.84 2.26 3.22
N VAL A 32 1.82 1.52 2.11
CA VAL A 32 1.65 0.06 2.10
C VAL A 32 2.85 -0.64 2.75
N LEU A 33 4.09 -0.20 2.52
CA LEU A 33 5.27 -0.72 3.20
C LEU A 33 5.22 -0.49 4.72
N CYS A 34 4.83 0.71 5.15
CA CYS A 34 4.65 1.01 6.57
C CYS A 34 3.59 0.10 7.20
N LEU A 35 2.48 -0.17 6.50
CA LEU A 35 1.46 -1.11 6.97
C LEU A 35 1.97 -2.55 7.03
N ALA A 36 2.80 -2.98 6.07
CA ALA A 36 3.43 -4.29 6.10
C ALA A 36 4.33 -4.45 7.34
N LEU A 37 5.21 -3.47 7.56
CA LEU A 37 6.12 -3.43 8.71
C LEU A 37 5.38 -3.33 10.04
N TRP A 38 4.31 -2.55 10.09
CA TRP A 38 3.45 -2.45 11.27
C TRP A 38 2.85 -3.81 11.65
N ASN A 39 2.28 -4.52 10.67
CA ASN A 39 1.71 -5.85 10.89
C ASN A 39 2.78 -6.88 11.25
N LEU A 40 3.97 -6.80 10.64
CA LEU A 40 5.10 -7.64 11.02
C LEU A 40 5.54 -7.37 12.47
N GLY A 41 5.62 -6.11 12.88
CA GLY A 41 5.92 -5.72 14.26
C GLY A 41 4.89 -6.27 15.24
N GLN A 42 3.60 -6.21 14.91
CA GLN A 42 2.55 -6.84 15.72
C GLN A 42 2.73 -8.36 15.81
N ALA A 43 3.03 -9.02 14.69
CA ALA A 43 3.27 -10.46 14.68
C ALA A 43 4.47 -10.84 15.57
N VAL A 44 5.58 -10.11 15.48
CA VAL A 44 6.75 -10.32 16.34
C VAL A 44 6.42 -10.11 17.81
N ALA A 45 5.71 -9.02 18.14
CA ALA A 45 5.30 -8.74 19.51
C ALA A 45 4.39 -9.85 20.07
N LEU A 46 3.41 -10.30 19.30
CA LEU A 46 2.52 -11.41 19.68
C LEU A 46 3.27 -12.73 19.81
N PHE A 47 4.25 -13.00 18.93
CA PHE A 47 5.08 -14.20 18.99
C PHE A 47 5.92 -14.26 20.28
N VAL A 48 6.52 -13.14 20.67
CA VAL A 48 7.28 -13.04 21.93
C VAL A 48 6.36 -13.20 23.14
N GLN A 49 5.15 -12.63 23.08
CA GLN A 49 4.18 -12.68 24.18
C GLN A 49 3.38 -13.99 24.23
N LEU A 50 3.45 -14.82 23.19
CA LEU A 50 2.62 -16.03 23.03
C LEU A 50 2.85 -17.04 24.15
N GLY A 51 4.07 -17.13 24.68
CA GLY A 51 4.39 -17.98 25.82
C GLY A 51 3.67 -17.60 27.12
N GLY A 52 3.40 -16.30 27.33
CA GLY A 52 2.67 -15.82 28.52
C GLY A 52 1.17 -15.60 28.29
N LEU A 53 0.76 -15.31 27.04
CA LEU A 53 -0.64 -15.07 26.68
C LEU A 53 -1.41 -16.37 26.38
N ALA A 54 -0.74 -17.49 26.08
CA ALA A 54 -1.43 -18.76 25.84
C ALA A 54 -2.02 -19.38 27.12
N GLU A 55 -1.49 -19.03 28.29
CA GLU A 55 -2.01 -19.48 29.59
C GLU A 55 -3.23 -18.68 30.06
N LEU A 56 -3.35 -17.43 29.62
CA LEU A 56 -4.54 -16.63 29.86
C LEU A 56 -5.50 -16.85 28.68
N SER A 57 -6.69 -17.39 28.95
CA SER A 57 -7.79 -17.50 27.97
C SER A 57 -8.37 -16.12 27.61
N LEU A 58 -7.54 -15.25 27.03
CA LEU A 58 -7.88 -13.93 26.54
C LEU A 58 -8.50 -14.07 25.16
N MET A 59 -9.71 -13.51 24.98
CA MET A 59 -10.33 -13.38 23.67
C MET A 59 -9.87 -12.05 23.02
N PRO A 60 -9.49 -12.06 21.72
CA PRO A 60 -9.45 -13.20 20.82
C PRO A 60 -8.12 -13.97 20.95
N ASP A 61 -8.13 -15.25 20.58
CA ASP A 61 -6.96 -16.15 20.68
C ASP A 61 -5.68 -15.47 20.13
N PRO A 62 -4.62 -15.34 20.94
CA PRO A 62 -3.35 -14.75 20.52
C PRO A 62 -2.77 -15.40 19.24
N ARG A 63 -3.00 -16.70 19.03
CA ARG A 63 -2.56 -17.44 17.83
C ARG A 63 -3.29 -16.94 16.58
N TRP A 64 -4.59 -16.69 16.69
CA TRP A 64 -5.39 -16.15 15.61
C TRP A 64 -4.94 -14.73 15.22
N ARG A 65 -4.70 -13.88 16.22
CA ARG A 65 -4.18 -12.52 15.99
C ARG A 65 -2.81 -12.53 15.33
N LEU A 66 -1.93 -13.44 15.75
CA LEU A 66 -0.62 -13.64 15.13
C LEU A 66 -0.77 -14.04 13.65
N ALA A 67 -1.59 -15.06 13.37
CA ALA A 67 -1.81 -15.53 12.01
C ALA A 67 -2.36 -14.40 11.11
N MET A 68 -3.32 -13.62 11.61
CA MET A 68 -3.86 -12.49 10.87
C MET A 68 -2.84 -11.38 10.63
N ALA A 69 -2.02 -11.04 11.64
CA ALA A 69 -0.95 -10.07 11.48
C ALA A 69 0.08 -10.51 10.41
N LEU A 70 0.44 -11.80 10.38
CA LEU A 70 1.32 -12.35 9.34
C LEU A 70 0.68 -12.29 7.95
N VAL A 71 -0.59 -12.70 7.82
CA VAL A 71 -1.32 -12.64 6.54
C VAL A 71 -1.35 -11.22 6.00
N TRP A 72 -1.72 -10.24 6.84
CA TRP A 72 -1.77 -8.83 6.43
C TRP A 72 -0.39 -8.28 6.07
N SER A 73 0.65 -8.65 6.83
CA SER A 73 2.04 -8.29 6.50
C SER A 73 2.44 -8.78 5.11
N VAL A 74 2.21 -10.06 4.81
CA VAL A 74 2.53 -10.67 3.50
C VAL A 74 1.74 -10.01 2.38
N LEU A 75 0.43 -9.77 2.57
CA LEU A 75 -0.42 -9.12 1.56
C LEU A 75 0.07 -7.71 1.24
N PHE A 76 0.49 -6.93 2.24
CA PHE A 76 1.02 -5.59 2.01
C PHE A 76 2.42 -5.61 1.40
N PHE A 77 3.30 -6.54 1.77
CA PHE A 77 4.58 -6.70 1.07
C PHE A 77 4.38 -7.08 -0.40
N ALA A 78 3.46 -8.00 -0.69
CA ALA A 78 3.11 -8.37 -2.06
C ALA A 78 2.54 -7.16 -2.82
N ALA A 79 1.67 -6.36 -2.21
CA ALA A 79 1.12 -5.15 -2.82
C ALA A 79 2.21 -4.08 -3.08
N ALA A 80 3.13 -3.87 -2.15
CA ALA A 80 4.28 -2.99 -2.32
C ALA A 80 5.19 -3.47 -3.46
N PHE A 81 5.44 -4.78 -3.54
CA PHE A 81 6.24 -5.38 -4.59
C PHE A 81 5.56 -5.24 -5.97
N LEU A 82 4.25 -5.48 -6.06
CA LEU A 82 3.48 -5.28 -7.29
C LEU A 82 3.49 -3.80 -7.74
N LEU A 83 3.37 -2.86 -6.80
CA LEU A 83 3.53 -1.43 -7.07
C LEU A 83 4.93 -1.14 -7.60
N TRP A 84 5.96 -1.70 -6.98
CA TRP A 84 7.37 -1.57 -7.39
C TRP A 84 7.60 -2.05 -8.82
N GLN A 85 7.02 -3.20 -9.19
CA GLN A 85 7.13 -3.78 -10.53
C GLN A 85 6.38 -2.98 -11.62
N ARG A 86 5.68 -1.90 -11.25
CA ARG A 86 4.91 -1.05 -12.19
C ARG A 86 3.80 -1.79 -12.94
N ASP A 87 3.30 -2.91 -12.41
CA ASP A 87 2.15 -3.61 -12.99
C ASP A 87 0.87 -2.80 -12.72
N LEU A 88 0.60 -1.85 -13.61
CA LEU A 88 -0.57 -0.95 -13.60
C LEU A 88 -1.90 -1.70 -13.72
N ARG A 89 -1.89 -2.96 -14.15
CA ARG A 89 -3.09 -3.77 -14.35
C ARG A 89 -3.77 -4.18 -13.05
N ARG A 90 -3.00 -4.26 -11.94
CA ARG A 90 -3.49 -4.71 -10.62
C ARG A 90 -3.75 -3.58 -9.62
N TRP A 91 -3.68 -2.33 -10.08
CA TRP A 91 -3.89 -1.15 -9.23
C TRP A 91 -5.22 -1.05 -8.49
N PRO A 92 -6.39 -1.54 -9.00
CA PRO A 92 -7.62 -1.47 -8.23
C PRO A 92 -7.64 -2.41 -7.01
N LEU A 93 -6.75 -3.40 -6.94
CA LEU A 93 -6.67 -4.31 -5.78
C LEU A 93 -6.14 -3.61 -4.52
N ILE A 94 -5.33 -2.56 -4.68
CA ILE A 94 -4.69 -1.85 -3.57
C ILE A 94 -5.69 -1.05 -2.73
N PRO A 95 -6.55 -0.19 -3.29
CA PRO A 95 -7.57 0.49 -2.50
C PRO A 95 -8.57 -0.50 -1.88
N LEU A 96 -8.88 -1.61 -2.57
CA LEU A 96 -9.72 -2.67 -2.00
C LEU A 96 -9.04 -3.32 -0.78
N LEU A 97 -7.77 -3.68 -0.89
CA LEU A 97 -6.98 -4.26 0.20
C LEU A 97 -6.94 -3.33 1.42
N LEU A 98 -6.74 -2.02 1.19
CA LEU A 98 -6.76 -1.01 2.24
C LEU A 98 -8.13 -0.86 2.90
N ALA A 99 -9.22 -0.93 2.12
CA ALA A 99 -10.57 -0.87 2.66
C ALA A 99 -10.88 -2.09 3.55
N VAL A 100 -10.56 -3.30 3.08
CA VAL A 100 -10.76 -4.53 3.87
C VAL A 100 -9.89 -4.51 5.14
N TYR A 101 -8.63 -4.08 5.04
CA TYR A 101 -7.77 -3.92 6.21
C TYR A 101 -8.31 -2.89 7.21
N GLY A 102 -8.84 -1.78 6.72
CA GLY A 102 -9.49 -0.76 7.55
C GLY A 102 -10.67 -1.32 8.34
N VAL A 103 -11.55 -2.09 7.68
CA VAL A 103 -12.68 -2.78 8.33
C VAL A 103 -12.19 -3.77 9.38
N TYR A 104 -11.18 -4.58 9.05
CA TYR A 104 -10.56 -5.51 10.00
C TYR A 104 -10.01 -4.80 11.24
N GLY A 105 -9.22 -3.74 11.04
CA GLY A 105 -8.62 -2.97 12.14
C GLY A 105 -9.66 -2.31 13.03
N LEU A 106 -10.69 -1.69 12.43
CA LEU A 106 -11.84 -1.13 13.13
C LEU A 106 -12.62 -2.20 13.90
N GLY A 107 -12.87 -3.35 13.29
CA GLY A 107 -13.60 -4.45 13.91
C GLY A 107 -12.91 -4.96 15.17
N ILE A 108 -11.58 -5.18 15.11
CA ILE A 108 -10.80 -5.55 16.29
C ILE A 108 -10.83 -4.45 17.36
N MET A 109 -10.71 -3.18 16.96
CA MET A 109 -10.73 -2.08 17.91
C MET A 109 -12.08 -2.01 18.64
N ILE A 110 -13.19 -2.03 17.91
CA ILE A 110 -14.54 -2.01 18.48
C ILE A 110 -14.80 -3.22 19.38
N ALA A 111 -14.37 -4.42 18.96
CA ALA A 111 -14.64 -5.65 19.69
C ALA A 111 -13.82 -5.79 20.98
N PHE A 112 -12.63 -5.16 21.06
CA PHE A 112 -11.67 -5.43 22.15
C PHE A 112 -11.16 -4.19 22.89
N SER A 113 -11.54 -2.97 22.50
CA SER A 113 -11.24 -1.76 23.29
C SER A 113 -12.37 -1.42 24.25
N ASN A 114 -12.14 -1.59 25.56
CA ASN A 114 -12.99 -1.01 26.62
C ASN A 114 -12.89 0.53 26.68
N LEU A 115 -11.90 1.11 26.00
CA LEU A 115 -11.72 2.54 25.84
C LEU A 115 -12.43 2.98 24.55
N ARG A 116 -13.19 4.08 24.61
CA ARG A 116 -13.88 4.68 23.44
C ARG A 116 -12.97 4.61 22.21
N PRO A 117 -13.47 4.19 21.04
CA PRO A 117 -12.64 4.05 19.85
C PRO A 117 -11.90 5.36 19.63
N ALA A 118 -10.56 5.32 19.74
CA ALA A 118 -9.77 6.51 19.51
C ALA A 118 -10.05 6.96 18.06
N MET A 119 -10.63 8.15 17.91
CA MET A 119 -11.04 8.69 16.60
C MET A 119 -9.87 8.80 15.62
N LEU A 120 -8.65 8.91 16.15
CA LEU A 120 -7.42 9.14 15.38
C LEU A 120 -7.10 8.00 14.39
N PRO A 121 -6.98 6.72 14.78
CA PRO A 121 -6.75 5.62 13.84
C PRO A 121 -7.86 5.48 12.80
N VAL A 122 -9.12 5.70 13.19
CA VAL A 122 -10.27 5.67 12.26
C VAL A 122 -10.11 6.75 11.18
N PHE A 123 -9.81 7.98 11.60
CA PHE A 123 -9.59 9.10 10.70
C PHE A 123 -8.41 8.83 9.74
N VAL A 124 -7.31 8.28 10.25
CA VAL A 124 -6.15 7.91 9.42
C VAL A 124 -6.53 6.89 8.36
N TYR A 125 -7.26 5.82 8.71
CA TYR A 125 -7.71 4.82 7.72
C TYR A 125 -8.65 5.39 6.67
N VAL A 126 -9.63 6.20 7.09
CA VAL A 126 -10.60 6.82 6.17
C VAL A 126 -9.91 7.78 5.22
N VAL A 127 -9.07 8.68 5.73
CA VAL A 127 -8.32 9.65 4.91
C VAL A 127 -7.39 8.92 3.95
N PHE A 128 -6.66 7.90 4.42
CA PHE A 128 -5.74 7.14 3.58
C PHE A 128 -6.47 6.33 2.50
N GLY A 129 -7.64 5.77 2.81
CA GLY A 129 -8.52 5.09 1.85
C GLY A 129 -9.03 6.05 0.76
N ILE A 130 -9.59 7.19 1.16
CA ILE A 130 -10.07 8.23 0.23
C ILE A 130 -8.92 8.73 -0.66
N TYR A 131 -7.76 8.99 -0.05
CA TYR A 131 -6.56 9.42 -0.79
C TYR A 131 -6.11 8.36 -1.80
N SER A 132 -6.13 7.07 -1.42
CA SER A 132 -5.75 5.97 -2.31
C SER A 132 -6.71 5.84 -3.50
N ILE A 133 -8.02 6.01 -3.29
CA ILE A 133 -9.01 6.01 -4.37
C ILE A 133 -8.78 7.20 -5.30
N TRP A 134 -8.58 8.40 -4.76
CA TRP A 134 -8.29 9.60 -5.55
C TRP A 134 -6.98 9.45 -6.35
N ALA A 135 -5.95 8.92 -5.72
CA ALA A 135 -4.65 8.62 -6.30
C ALA A 135 -4.76 7.68 -7.51
N VAL A 136 -5.52 6.59 -7.36
CA VAL A 136 -5.78 5.63 -8.44
C VAL A 136 -6.50 6.31 -9.60
N ARG A 137 -7.59 7.05 -9.34
CA ARG A 137 -8.35 7.75 -10.40
C ARG A 137 -7.49 8.76 -11.17
N LYS A 138 -6.64 9.52 -10.48
CA LYS A 138 -5.74 10.50 -11.11
C LYS A 138 -4.67 9.84 -11.99
N ALA A 139 -4.12 8.72 -11.53
CA ALA A 139 -3.12 7.98 -12.30
C ALA A 139 -3.70 7.32 -13.56
N THR A 140 -4.93 6.81 -13.49
CA THR A 140 -5.63 6.27 -14.66
C THR A 140 -5.98 7.37 -15.65
N ALA A 141 -6.50 8.51 -15.19
CA ALA A 141 -6.86 9.64 -16.05
C ALA A 141 -5.67 10.20 -16.84
N GLY A 142 -4.48 10.27 -16.24
CA GLY A 142 -3.26 10.71 -16.94
C GLY A 142 -2.74 9.72 -17.99
N ASN A 143 -3.16 8.46 -17.95
CA ASN A 143 -2.77 7.42 -18.90
C ASN A 143 -3.69 7.39 -20.15
N ILE A 144 -4.91 7.94 -20.05
CA ILE A 144 -5.88 8.03 -21.16
C ILE A 144 -5.55 9.21 -22.08
N SER A 145 -4.88 10.26 -21.57
CA SER A 145 -4.47 11.44 -22.36
C SER A 145 -3.25 11.21 -23.26
N HIS A 146 -2.53 10.10 -23.09
CA HIS A 146 -1.45 9.67 -23.98
C HIS A 146 -1.58 8.17 -24.23
N PRO A 147 -2.52 7.74 -25.10
CA PRO A 147 -2.47 6.39 -25.63
C PRO A 147 -1.14 6.23 -26.38
N ARG A 148 -0.33 5.26 -25.95
CA ARG A 148 0.77 4.75 -26.76
C ARG A 148 0.22 3.83 -27.83
#